data_AF-A0A7X9CDM7-F1
#
_entry.id   AF-A0A7X9CDM7-F1
#
_cell.length_a   1.000
_cell.length_b   1.000
_cell.length_c   1.000
_cell.angle_alpha   90.00
_cell.angle_beta   90.00
_cell.angle_gamma   90.00
#
_symmetry.space_group_name_H-M   'P 1'
#
loop_
_entity.id
_entity.type
_entity.pdbx_description
1 polymer ?
#
loop_
_entity_poly.entity_id
_entity_poly.type
_entity_poly.pdbx_seq_one_letter_code
_entity_poly.pdbx_strand_id
1 'polypeptide(L)' 'MYERYFNSKLNELGEQGWELVSCISTNAGYGITREIIAVFKRRK' A
#
# COMPACT_ATOMS: atom_id res chain seq x y z
N MET A 1 0.86 -13.51 -8.27
CA MET A 1 1.02 -12.49 -9.34
C MET A 1 0.74 -11.07 -8.81
N TYR A 2 -0.34 -10.86 -8.04
CA TYR A 2 -0.70 -9.55 -7.47
C TYR A 2 0.31 -8.94 -6.48
N GLU A 3 1.00 -9.76 -5.68
CA GLU A 3 2.01 -9.28 -4.71
C GLU A 3 3.16 -8.51 -5.39
N ARG A 4 3.66 -9.03 -6.51
CA ARG A 4 4.74 -8.37 -7.27
C ARG A 4 4.32 -7.02 -7.84
N TYR A 5 3.07 -6.94 -8.32
CA TYR A 5 2.52 -5.68 -8.83
C TYR A 5 2.36 -4.65 -7.71
N PHE A 6 1.83 -5.07 -6.56
CA PHE A 6 1.67 -4.20 -5.40
C PHE A 6 3.01 -3.64 -4.94
N ASN A 7 4.00 -4.51 -4.69
CA ASN A 7 5.33 -4.09 -4.26
C ASN A 7 6.03 -3.20 -5.29
N SER A 8 5.91 -3.51 -6.59
CA SER A 8 6.46 -2.66 -7.65
C SER A 8 5.85 -1.27 -7.62
N LYS A 9 4.53 -1.16 -7.36
CA LYS A 9 3.86 0.14 -7.31
C LYS A 9 4.28 0.96 -6.08
N LEU A 10 4.47 0.31 -4.93
CA LEU A 10 4.99 0.98 -3.73
C LEU A 10 6.40 1.54 -3.98
N ASN A 11 7.27 0.75 -4.61
CA ASN A 11 8.63 1.16 -4.93
C ASN A 11 8.65 2.34 -5.91
N GLU A 12 7.84 2.30 -6.97
CA GLU A 12 7.72 3.39 -7.96
C GLU A 12 7.28 4.71 -7.29
N LEU A 13 6.34 4.65 -6.34
CA LEU A 13 5.90 5.82 -5.58
C LEU A 13 7.02 6.36 -4.68
N GLY A 14 7.81 5.48 -4.06
CA GLY A 14 9.01 5.85 -3.31
C GLY A 14 10.05 6.58 -4.16
N GLU A 15 10.34 6.07 -5.36
CA GLU A 15 11.24 6.72 -6.32
C GLU A 15 10.75 8.10 -6.77
N GLN A 16 9.43 8.30 -6.84
CA GLN A 16 8.81 9.60 -7.14
C GLN A 16 8.82 10.59 -5.95
N GLY A 17 9.39 10.20 -4.81
CA GLY A 17 9.50 11.01 -3.60
C GLY A 17 8.27 10.98 -2.69
N TRP A 18 7.40 9.98 -2.83
CA TRP A 18 6.31 9.75 -1.88
C TRP A 18 6.79 8.93 -0.69
N GLU A 19 6.40 9.36 0.51
CA GLU A 19 6.70 8.66 1.76
C GLU A 19 5.48 7.83 2.19
N LEU A 20 5.64 6.52 2.40
CA LEU A 20 4.59 5.66 2.91
C LEU A 20 4.36 5.96 4.40
N VAL A 21 3.18 6.46 4.76
CA VAL A 21 2.87 6.87 6.13
C VAL A 21 1.98 5.88 6.89
N SER A 22 1.18 5.08 6.18
CA SER A 22 0.32 4.07 6.79
C SER A 22 -0.03 2.98 5.78
N CYS A 23 -0.16 1.73 6.26
CA CYS A 23 -0.68 0.62 5.49
C CYS A 23 -1.65 -0.16 6.37
N ILE A 24 -2.91 -0.25 5.93
CA ILE A 24 -4.01 -0.82 6.71
C ILE A 24 -4.69 -1.89 5.86
N SER A 25 -4.99 -3.03 6.46
CA SER A 25 -5.82 -4.06 5.87
C SER A 25 -7.21 -4.04 6.49
N THR A 26 -8.25 -3.97 5.65
CA THR A 26 -9.64 -4.10 6.10
C THR A 26 -10.02 -5.56 6.11
N ASN A 27 -10.49 -6.07 7.25
CA ASN A 27 -10.96 -7.44 7.38
C ASN A 27 -12.44 -7.54 6.94
N ALA A 28 -12.79 -8.56 6.15
CA ALA A 28 -14.16 -8.86 5.74
C ALA A 28 -14.96 -9.65 6.79
N GLY A 29 -14.31 -10.06 7.89
CA GLY A 29 -14.79 -11.07 8.84
C GLY A 29 -14.04 -12.39 8.70
N TYR A 30 -14.07 -13.22 9.75
CA TYR A 30 -13.50 -14.58 9.78
C TYR A 30 -12.03 -14.71 9.35
N GLY A 31 -11.21 -13.67 9.57
CA GLY A 31 -9.78 -13.69 9.24
C GLY A 31 -9.47 -13.47 7.76
N ILE A 32 -10.45 -13.10 6.95
CA ILE A 32 -10.27 -12.85 5.52
C ILE A 32 -10.01 -11.35 5.31
N THR A 33 -8.87 -11.01 4.72
CA THR A 33 -8.57 -9.64 4.31
C THR A 33 -9.35 -9.28 3.05
N ARG A 34 -10.13 -8.19 3.10
CA ARG A 34 -10.90 -7.67 1.97
C ARG A 34 -10.02 -6.82 1.06
N GLU A 35 -9.37 -5.84 1.66
CA GLU A 35 -8.67 -4.76 0.96
C GLU A 35 -7.41 -4.35 1.74
N ILE A 36 -6.39 -3.91 1.01
CA ILE A 36 -5.15 -3.36 1.56
C ILE A 36 -5.02 -1.92 1.05
N ILE A 37 -4.96 -0.97 1.96
CA ILE A 37 -4.92 0.47 1.68
C ILE A 37 -3.57 1.00 2.16
N ALA A 38 -2.77 1.53 1.23
CA ALA A 38 -1.50 2.19 1.51
C ALA A 38 -1.65 3.71 1.33
N VAL A 39 -1.37 4.48 2.38
CA VAL A 39 -1.46 5.94 2.40
C VAL A 39 -0.06 6.52 2.30
N PHE A 40 0.12 7.43 1.34
CA PHE A 40 1.39 8.12 1.09
C PHE A 40 1.24 9.62 1.33
N LYS A 41 2.32 10.25 1.75
CA LYS A 41 2.44 11.71 1.88
C LYS A 41 3.61 12.19 1.04
N ARG A 42 3.42 13.29 0.30
CA ARG A 42 4.52 14.00 -0.35
C ARG A 42 4.99 15.12 0.56
N ARG A 43 6.30 15.26 0.72
CA ARG A 43 6.86 16.47 1.32
C ARG A 43 6.63 17.63 0.34
N LYS A 44 6.10 18.75 0.84
CA LYS A 44 6.07 20.02 0.12
C LYS A 44 7.46 20.63 0.11
#